data_AF-A0A7S1ZLK5-F1
#
_entry.id   AF-A0A7S1ZLK5-F1
#
_cell.length_a   1.000
_cell.length_b   1.000
_cell.length_c   1.000
_cell.angle_alpha   90.00
_cell.angle_beta   90.00
_cell.angle_gamma   90.00
#
_symmetry.space_group_name_H-M   'P 1'
#
loop_
_entity.id
_entity.type
_entity.pdbx_description
1 polymer ?
#
loop_
_entity_poly.entity_id
_entity_poly.type
_entity_poly.pdbx_seq_one_letter_code
_entity_poly.pdbx_strand_id
1 'polypeptide(L)'
;IASMVVMGSSDSDDSSTGILFIVTVGVVWIHLLGHLKNLNYGIAVFYVSVTQIIVELVPFLIVTYVILASFTFMFYNDYIMSEICADGDGDNSLMCTSGGIWYLFGVLNAYLIGGLEAETIIEEGNPTFQALLYIYGLIVSIVLLNILIAKVSNIFSGVEDNGSKIFWENRVAIVLEARLIMWELRKLLPQSTLKCLSFADKWDKQRGFSRLMRPETHPQAHKHDKNIDDSYIQLSDNFILWFDKRTTLLLRLLVPPVLVLW
;
A
#
# COMPACT_ATOMS: atom_id res chain seq x y z
N ILE A 1 17.95 12.05 7.11
CA ILE A 1 17.33 11.00 7.96
C ILE A 1 17.70 11.17 9.45
N ALA A 2 18.74 11.95 9.81
CA ALA A 2 19.18 12.12 11.21
C ALA A 2 18.62 13.37 11.95
N SER A 3 17.53 14.00 11.52
CA SER A 3 16.98 15.15 12.26
C SER A 3 15.47 15.26 12.17
N MET A 4 14.74 14.33 12.76
CA MET A 4 13.35 14.61 13.13
C MET A 4 12.85 13.63 14.20
N VAL A 5 13.24 13.84 15.46
CA VAL A 5 12.41 13.50 16.63
C VAL A 5 12.73 14.57 17.66
N VAL A 6 11.89 15.62 17.69
CA VAL A 6 11.89 16.59 18.79
C VAL A 6 11.15 15.94 19.96
N MET A 7 11.78 16.04 21.12
CA MET A 7 11.25 15.67 22.44
C MET A 7 9.90 16.34 22.70
N GLY A 8 8.85 15.55 22.82
CA GLY A 8 7.62 15.97 23.50
C GLY A 8 7.85 15.91 25.00
N SER A 9 7.89 17.08 25.65
CA SER A 9 7.88 17.18 27.11
C SER A 9 6.51 16.77 27.64
N SER A 10 6.53 15.76 28.50
CA SER A 10 5.41 15.30 29.33
C SER A 10 4.69 16.48 29.98
N ASP A 11 3.36 16.58 29.79
CA ASP A 11 2.39 16.73 30.89
C ASP A 11 0.93 17.05 30.46
N SER A 12 0.50 16.69 29.25
CA SER A 12 -0.93 16.71 28.91
C SER A 12 -1.31 15.55 27.98
N ASP A 13 -2.51 14.99 28.15
CA ASP A 13 -3.10 13.78 27.53
C ASP A 13 -2.93 13.65 26.00
N ASP A 14 -1.71 13.36 25.58
CA ASP A 14 -1.24 13.44 24.20
C ASP A 14 -1.41 12.12 23.44
N SER A 15 -2.60 11.50 23.53
CA SER A 15 -2.94 10.30 22.73
C SER A 15 -2.76 10.53 21.22
N SER A 16 -2.93 11.77 20.77
CA SER A 16 -2.76 12.19 19.38
C SER A 16 -1.29 12.22 18.92
N THR A 17 -0.33 12.56 19.80
CA THR A 17 1.09 12.62 19.41
C THR A 17 1.68 11.22 19.22
N GLY A 18 1.23 10.25 20.03
CA GLY A 18 1.60 8.85 19.88
C GLY A 18 1.21 8.26 18.53
N ILE A 19 -0.01 8.53 18.05
CA ILE A 19 -0.50 8.04 16.75
C ILE A 19 0.33 8.64 15.61
N LEU A 20 0.59 9.95 15.64
CA LEU A 20 1.41 10.62 14.63
C LEU A 20 2.83 10.05 14.58
N PHE A 21 3.42 9.76 15.74
CA PHE A 21 4.73 9.11 15.82
C PHE A 21 4.73 7.72 15.16
N ILE A 22 3.74 6.89 15.45
CA ILE A 22 3.62 5.54 14.85
C ILE A 22 3.46 5.63 13.32
N VAL A 23 2.61 6.54 12.83
CA VAL A 23 2.39 6.74 11.40
C VAL A 23 3.66 7.21 10.71
N THR A 24 4.36 8.19 11.28
CA THR A 24 5.61 8.72 10.69
C THR A 24 6.70 7.64 10.63
N VAL A 25 6.88 6.85 11.69
CA VAL A 25 7.79 5.70 11.69
C VAL A 25 7.42 4.71 10.58
N GLY A 26 6.13 4.37 10.44
CA GLY A 26 5.65 3.50 9.37
C GLY A 26 5.97 4.03 7.97
N VAL A 27 5.74 5.32 7.73
CA VAL A 27 6.05 5.98 6.45
C VAL A 27 7.56 5.95 6.16
N VAL A 28 8.41 6.17 7.17
CA VAL A 28 9.87 6.08 7.02
C VAL A 28 10.30 4.68 6.60
N TRP A 29 9.71 3.63 7.18
CA TRP A 29 10.00 2.24 6.79
C TRP A 29 9.58 1.92 5.36
N ILE A 30 8.40 2.40 4.93
CA ILE A 30 7.94 2.24 3.54
C ILE A 30 8.89 2.96 2.57
N HIS A 31 9.34 4.18 2.92
CA HIS A 31 10.34 4.90 2.13
C HIS A 31 11.69 4.17 2.08
N LEU A 32 12.13 3.57 3.19
CA LEU A 32 13.35 2.78 3.24
C LEU A 32 13.27 1.58 2.30
N LEU A 33 12.14 0.86 2.26
CA LEU A 33 11.90 -0.22 1.27
C LEU A 33 12.02 0.30 -0.17
N GLY A 34 11.50 1.50 -0.44
CA GLY A 34 11.65 2.16 -1.73
C GLY A 34 13.09 2.46 -2.13
N HIS A 35 13.99 2.72 -1.17
CA HIS A 35 15.42 2.88 -1.45
C HIS A 35 16.16 1.55 -1.62
N LEU A 36 15.76 0.51 -0.86
CA LEU A 36 16.35 -0.83 -0.94
C LEU A 36 16.17 -1.47 -2.33
N LYS A 37 15.13 -1.07 -3.08
CA LYS A 37 14.91 -1.51 -4.47
C LYS A 37 16.11 -1.23 -5.39
N ASN A 38 16.95 -0.23 -5.07
CA ASN A 38 18.12 0.10 -5.88
C ASN A 38 19.35 -0.77 -5.57
N LEU A 39 19.35 -1.53 -4.46
CA LEU A 39 20.51 -2.29 -4.01
C LEU A 39 20.54 -3.73 -4.55
N ASN A 40 19.38 -4.37 -4.70
CA ASN A 40 19.29 -5.79 -5.06
C ASN A 40 18.14 -6.05 -6.06
N TYR A 41 18.42 -6.84 -7.10
CA TYR A 41 17.44 -7.30 -8.09
C TYR A 41 16.19 -7.92 -7.45
N GLY A 42 16.39 -8.87 -6.52
CA GLY A 42 15.26 -9.57 -5.90
C GLY A 42 14.35 -8.63 -5.11
N ILE A 43 14.94 -7.64 -4.42
CA ILE A 43 14.19 -6.63 -3.68
C ILE A 43 13.47 -5.67 -4.64
N ALA A 44 14.09 -5.33 -5.77
CA ALA A 44 13.48 -4.47 -6.77
C ALA A 44 12.21 -5.08 -7.37
N VAL A 45 12.29 -6.34 -7.80
CA VAL A 45 11.14 -7.07 -8.34
C VAL A 45 10.05 -7.18 -7.29
N PHE A 46 10.39 -7.58 -6.06
CA PHE A 46 9.44 -7.65 -4.95
C PHE A 46 8.74 -6.31 -4.67
N TYR A 47 9.49 -5.22 -4.59
CA TYR A 47 8.93 -3.89 -4.35
C TYR A 47 7.95 -3.47 -5.44
N VAL A 48 8.33 -3.65 -6.71
CA VAL A 48 7.46 -3.35 -7.86
C VAL A 48 6.18 -4.20 -7.79
N SER A 49 6.30 -5.51 -7.55
CA SER A 49 5.14 -6.40 -7.38
C SER A 49 4.21 -5.93 -6.28
N VAL A 50 4.74 -5.60 -5.10
CA VAL A 50 3.94 -5.11 -3.97
C VAL A 50 3.21 -3.81 -4.33
N THR A 51 3.90 -2.85 -4.95
CA THR A 51 3.25 -1.58 -5.33
C THR A 51 2.13 -1.76 -6.35
N GLN A 52 2.33 -2.64 -7.32
CA GLN A 52 1.30 -2.95 -8.31
C GLN A 52 0.11 -3.66 -7.69
N ILE A 53 0.35 -4.63 -6.80
CA ILE A 53 -0.69 -5.31 -6.03
C ILE A 53 -1.52 -4.29 -5.24
N ILE A 54 -0.88 -3.36 -4.53
CA ILE A 54 -1.59 -2.33 -3.76
C ILE A 54 -2.53 -1.50 -4.64
N VAL A 55 -2.07 -1.07 -5.82
CA VAL A 55 -2.90 -0.23 -6.70
C VAL A 55 -4.08 -0.99 -7.29
N GLU A 56 -3.86 -2.23 -7.73
CA GLU A 56 -4.95 -3.08 -8.22
C GLU A 56 -5.92 -3.50 -7.10
N LEU A 57 -5.47 -3.46 -5.85
CA LEU A 57 -6.30 -3.78 -4.69
C LEU A 57 -7.24 -2.64 -4.28
N VAL A 58 -6.91 -1.38 -4.60
CA VAL A 58 -7.76 -0.21 -4.28
C VAL A 58 -9.23 -0.37 -4.75
N PRO A 59 -9.53 -0.68 -6.02
CA PRO A 59 -10.92 -0.85 -6.44
C PRO A 59 -11.62 -2.01 -5.73
N PHE A 60 -10.91 -3.09 -5.44
CA PHE A 60 -11.45 -4.22 -4.67
C PHE A 60 -11.79 -3.81 -3.24
N LEU A 61 -10.93 -3.02 -2.58
CA LEU A 61 -11.20 -2.49 -1.24
C LEU A 61 -12.40 -1.55 -1.22
N ILE A 62 -12.61 -0.75 -2.26
CA ILE A 62 -13.80 0.12 -2.37
C ILE A 62 -15.08 -0.73 -2.43
N VAL A 63 -15.10 -1.76 -3.28
CA VAL A 63 -16.26 -2.67 -3.38
C VAL A 63 -16.49 -3.40 -2.06
N THR A 64 -15.41 -3.88 -1.44
CA THR A 64 -15.45 -4.54 -0.13
C THR A 64 -16.04 -3.61 0.93
N TYR A 65 -15.58 -2.37 0.99
CA TYR A 65 -16.08 -1.35 1.92
C TYR A 65 -17.58 -1.09 1.72
N VAL A 66 -18.05 -0.98 0.47
CA VAL A 66 -19.49 -0.79 0.18
C VAL A 66 -20.32 -1.98 0.66
N ILE A 67 -19.85 -3.21 0.45
CA ILE A 67 -20.51 -4.42 0.95
C ILE A 67 -20.57 -4.39 2.48
N LEU A 68 -19.45 -4.14 3.15
CA LEU A 68 -19.38 -4.04 4.61
C LEU A 68 -20.33 -2.97 5.15
N ALA A 69 -20.30 -1.77 4.56
CA ALA A 69 -21.19 -0.66 4.93
C ALA A 69 -22.67 -1.03 4.75
N SER A 70 -23.02 -1.77 3.69
CA SER A 70 -24.40 -2.22 3.46
C SER A 70 -24.89 -3.17 4.55
N PHE A 71 -24.07 -4.13 4.99
CA PHE A 71 -24.42 -5.04 6.08
C PHE A 71 -24.44 -4.33 7.42
N THR A 72 -23.49 -3.44 7.71
CA THR A 72 -23.54 -2.60 8.90
C THR A 72 -24.84 -1.80 8.97
N PHE A 73 -25.28 -1.23 7.84
CA PHE A 73 -26.54 -0.50 7.79
C PHE A 73 -27.74 -1.43 8.06
N MET A 74 -27.72 -2.68 7.59
CA MET A 74 -28.76 -3.66 7.92
C MET A 74 -28.79 -3.96 9.43
N PHE A 75 -27.64 -4.23 10.05
CA PHE A 75 -27.54 -4.49 11.49
C PHE A 75 -27.97 -3.28 12.33
N TYR A 76 -27.62 -2.07 11.89
CA TYR A 76 -28.05 -0.84 12.55
C TYR A 76 -29.57 -0.68 12.56
N ASN A 77 -30.24 -0.97 11.45
CA ASN A 77 -31.70 -0.88 11.38
C ASN A 77 -32.39 -1.96 12.22
N ASP A 78 -31.88 -3.20 12.19
CA ASP A 78 -32.40 -4.29 13.04
C ASP A 78 -32.26 -3.96 14.53
N TYR A 79 -31.13 -3.35 14.91
CA TYR A 79 -30.88 -2.93 16.29
C TYR A 79 -31.80 -1.80 16.76
N ILE A 80 -32.05 -0.77 15.93
CA ILE A 80 -32.96 0.33 16.30
C ILE A 80 -34.40 -0.13 16.47
N MET A 81 -34.81 -1.14 15.71
CA MET A 81 -36.16 -1.71 15.84
C MET A 81 -36.30 -2.60 17.07
N SER A 82 -35.20 -3.00 17.71
CA SER A 82 -35.22 -3.77 18.95
C SER A 82 -35.64 -2.90 20.14
N GLU A 83 -36.47 -3.46 21.03
CA GLU A 83 -36.97 -2.78 22.24
C GLU A 83 -35.85 -2.40 23.24
N ILE A 84 -34.63 -2.90 23.03
CA ILE A 84 -33.44 -2.64 23.87
C ILE A 84 -33.12 -1.15 24.01
N CYS A 85 -33.44 -0.32 23.01
CA CYS A 85 -33.24 1.14 23.07
C CYS A 85 -34.51 1.92 23.43
N ALA A 86 -35.66 1.25 23.64
CA ALA A 86 -36.92 1.91 23.98
C ALA A 86 -37.01 2.24 25.48
N ASP A 87 -36.42 1.41 26.34
CA ASP A 87 -36.37 1.64 27.78
C ASP A 87 -35.20 2.55 28.12
N GLY A 88 -35.51 3.84 28.35
CA GLY A 88 -34.54 4.90 28.63
C GLY A 88 -33.81 4.80 29.98
N ASP A 89 -33.54 3.60 30.48
CA ASP A 89 -32.70 3.40 31.66
C ASP A 89 -31.23 3.69 31.28
N GLY A 90 -30.74 4.82 31.80
CA GLY A 90 -29.63 5.61 31.25
C GLY A 90 -28.24 4.97 31.22
N ASP A 91 -28.07 3.73 31.69
CA ASP A 91 -26.75 3.13 31.87
C ASP A 91 -26.19 2.44 30.62
N ASN A 92 -27.04 2.01 29.67
CA ASN A 92 -26.62 1.43 28.37
C ASN A 92 -26.71 2.42 27.19
N SER A 93 -26.92 3.71 27.50
CA SER A 93 -27.23 4.75 26.52
C SER A 93 -26.12 5.04 25.50
N LEU A 94 -24.88 4.61 25.76
CA LEU A 94 -23.76 4.91 24.86
C LEU A 94 -23.91 4.19 23.52
N MET A 95 -24.45 2.96 23.49
CA MET A 95 -24.72 2.21 22.26
C MET A 95 -25.88 2.83 21.47
N CYS A 96 -26.98 3.18 22.15
CA CYS A 96 -28.15 3.79 21.49
C CYS A 96 -27.90 5.24 21.02
N THR A 97 -26.97 5.97 21.65
CA THR A 97 -26.68 7.39 21.34
C THR A 97 -25.48 7.56 20.39
N SER A 98 -24.54 6.61 20.38
CA SER A 98 -23.34 6.71 19.57
C SER A 98 -23.63 6.32 18.12
N GLY A 99 -23.48 7.28 17.20
CA GLY A 99 -23.87 7.14 15.80
C GLY A 99 -23.30 5.89 15.10
N GLY A 100 -24.01 5.42 14.07
CA GLY A 100 -23.78 4.12 13.39
C GLY A 100 -22.35 3.82 12.88
N ILE A 101 -21.45 4.81 12.86
CA ILE A 101 -20.02 4.60 12.57
C ILE A 101 -19.34 3.73 13.63
N TRP A 102 -19.68 3.88 14.91
CA TRP A 102 -19.07 3.07 15.98
C TRP A 102 -19.48 1.60 15.90
N TYR A 103 -20.71 1.33 15.46
CA TYR A 103 -21.18 -0.01 15.13
C TYR A 103 -20.41 -0.63 13.97
N LEU A 104 -20.09 0.16 12.94
CA LEU A 104 -19.24 -0.30 11.84
C LEU A 104 -17.89 -0.78 12.36
N PHE A 105 -17.24 0.02 13.22
CA PHE A 105 -15.96 -0.33 13.83
C PHE A 105 -16.06 -1.55 14.77
N GLY A 106 -17.12 -1.64 15.57
CA GLY A 106 -17.35 -2.76 16.48
C GLY A 106 -17.53 -4.07 15.73
N VAL A 107 -18.44 -4.10 14.74
CA VAL A 107 -18.68 -5.30 13.91
C VAL A 107 -17.42 -5.67 13.13
N LEU A 108 -16.72 -4.69 12.56
CA LEU A 108 -15.48 -4.93 11.81
C LEU A 108 -14.38 -5.50 12.71
N ASN A 109 -14.17 -4.95 13.92
CA ASN A 109 -13.16 -5.45 14.86
C ASN A 109 -13.51 -6.83 15.38
N ALA A 110 -14.76 -7.08 15.75
CA ALA A 110 -15.21 -8.39 16.22
C ALA A 110 -14.96 -9.47 15.14
N TYR A 111 -15.27 -9.18 13.87
CA TYR A 111 -15.20 -10.16 12.79
C TYR A 111 -13.83 -10.31 12.12
N LEU A 112 -13.16 -9.20 11.80
CA LEU A 112 -11.88 -9.26 11.07
C LEU A 112 -10.70 -9.59 11.99
N ILE A 113 -10.75 -9.15 13.24
CA ILE A 113 -9.65 -9.33 14.20
C ILE A 113 -9.93 -10.53 15.12
N GLY A 114 -11.17 -11.04 15.15
CA GLY A 114 -11.57 -12.13 16.04
C GLY A 114 -11.70 -11.67 17.50
N GLY A 115 -12.21 -10.45 17.72
CA GLY A 115 -12.37 -9.88 19.05
C GLY A 115 -13.30 -10.73 19.93
N LEU A 116 -12.81 -11.06 21.13
CA LEU A 116 -13.48 -11.89 22.16
C LEU A 116 -14.80 -11.32 22.70
N GLU A 117 -15.12 -10.05 22.42
CA GLU A 117 -16.35 -9.40 22.90
C GLU A 117 -17.60 -9.77 22.08
N ALA A 118 -17.47 -10.59 21.04
CA ALA A 118 -18.63 -11.07 20.29
C ALA A 118 -19.58 -11.94 21.14
N GLU A 119 -19.08 -12.54 22.22
CA GLU A 119 -19.87 -13.44 23.08
C GLU A 119 -21.03 -12.73 23.77
N THR A 120 -20.84 -11.49 24.22
CA THR A 120 -21.88 -10.73 24.93
C THR A 120 -23.03 -10.28 24.01
N ILE A 121 -22.77 -10.13 22.71
CA ILE A 121 -23.78 -9.74 21.71
C ILE A 121 -24.63 -10.95 21.28
N ILE A 122 -24.06 -12.16 21.36
CA ILE A 122 -24.72 -13.39 20.87
C ILE A 122 -25.66 -13.98 21.93
N GLU A 123 -25.39 -13.77 23.22
CA GLU A 123 -26.11 -14.46 24.30
C GLU A 123 -27.56 -13.97 24.53
N GLU A 124 -27.89 -12.72 24.17
CA GLU A 124 -29.23 -12.13 24.33
C GLU A 124 -29.98 -11.89 23.00
N GLY A 125 -29.45 -12.38 21.87
CA GLY A 125 -29.88 -11.97 20.53
C GLY A 125 -31.09 -12.72 19.94
N ASN A 126 -31.89 -11.99 19.13
CA ASN A 126 -32.91 -12.54 18.23
C ASN A 126 -32.28 -13.58 17.26
N PRO A 127 -32.88 -14.77 17.06
CA PRO A 127 -32.33 -15.80 16.17
C PRO A 127 -32.11 -15.30 14.73
N THR A 128 -32.88 -14.29 14.31
CA THR A 128 -32.75 -13.64 12.99
C THR A 128 -31.41 -12.90 12.86
N PHE A 129 -31.02 -12.18 13.92
CA PHE A 129 -29.75 -11.45 13.97
C PHE A 129 -28.57 -12.42 13.91
N GLN A 130 -28.63 -13.51 14.68
CA GLN A 130 -27.60 -14.54 14.69
C GLN A 130 -27.45 -15.22 13.30
N ALA A 131 -28.56 -15.52 12.63
CA ALA A 131 -28.52 -16.07 11.28
C ALA A 131 -27.89 -15.10 10.26
N LEU A 132 -28.28 -13.81 10.30
CA LEU A 132 -27.69 -12.76 9.46
C LEU A 132 -26.19 -12.63 9.68
N LEU A 133 -25.77 -12.69 10.93
CA LEU A 133 -24.38 -12.60 11.37
C LEU A 133 -23.53 -13.78 10.88
N TYR A 134 -24.06 -15.01 10.92
CA TYR A 134 -23.39 -16.17 10.30
C TYR A 134 -23.29 -16.08 8.78
N ILE A 135 -24.37 -15.68 8.10
CA ILE A 135 -24.38 -15.51 6.64
C ILE A 135 -23.38 -14.44 6.23
N TYR A 136 -23.36 -13.33 6.96
CA TYR A 136 -22.40 -12.24 6.76
C TYR A 136 -20.96 -12.72 6.91
N GLY A 137 -20.63 -13.40 8.02
CA GLY A 137 -19.29 -13.95 8.26
C GLY A 137 -18.88 -14.94 7.17
N LEU A 138 -19.78 -15.79 6.71
CA LEU A 138 -19.52 -16.74 5.63
C LEU A 138 -19.23 -16.02 4.31
N ILE A 139 -20.10 -15.10 3.90
CA ILE A 139 -19.94 -14.35 2.64
C ILE A 139 -18.67 -13.51 2.70
N VAL A 140 -18.49 -12.71 3.75
CA VAL A 140 -17.37 -11.79 3.84
C VAL A 140 -16.06 -12.54 3.99
N SER A 141 -15.94 -13.44 4.98
CA SER A 141 -14.66 -14.08 5.26
C SER A 141 -14.28 -15.13 4.21
N ILE A 142 -15.23 -15.92 3.69
CA ILE A 142 -14.89 -16.99 2.74
C ILE A 142 -14.82 -16.45 1.31
N VAL A 143 -15.81 -15.67 0.88
CA VAL A 143 -15.88 -15.23 -0.53
C VAL A 143 -14.87 -14.12 -0.81
N LEU A 144 -14.80 -13.07 0.02
CA LEU A 144 -13.87 -11.96 -0.24
C LEU A 144 -12.41 -12.41 -0.10
N LEU A 145 -12.10 -13.28 0.88
CA LEU A 145 -10.72 -13.77 1.05
C LEU A 145 -10.27 -14.63 -0.14
N ASN A 146 -11.13 -15.52 -0.64
CA ASN A 146 -10.80 -16.34 -1.80
C ASN A 146 -10.60 -15.50 -3.07
N ILE A 147 -11.46 -14.51 -3.30
CA ILE A 147 -11.32 -13.58 -4.44
C ILE A 147 -10.04 -12.74 -4.28
N LEU A 148 -9.75 -12.27 -3.07
CA LEU A 148 -8.54 -11.50 -2.77
C LEU A 148 -7.28 -12.30 -3.09
N ILE A 149 -7.19 -13.54 -2.61
CA ILE A 149 -6.05 -14.43 -2.86
C ILE A 149 -5.91 -14.69 -4.36
N ALA A 150 -7.01 -15.01 -5.06
CA ALA A 150 -6.99 -15.24 -6.50
C ALA A 150 -6.51 -14.02 -7.28
N LYS A 151 -6.99 -12.83 -6.90
CA LYS A 151 -6.60 -11.56 -7.54
C LYS A 151 -5.12 -11.25 -7.30
N VAL A 152 -4.63 -11.37 -6.06
CA VAL A 152 -3.22 -11.17 -5.71
C VAL A 152 -2.31 -12.16 -6.44
N SER A 153 -2.70 -13.43 -6.54
CA SER A 153 -1.94 -14.46 -7.25
C SER A 153 -1.84 -14.18 -8.76
N ASN A 154 -2.92 -13.73 -9.39
CA ASN A 154 -2.91 -13.35 -10.80
C ASN A 154 -2.03 -12.12 -11.08
N ILE A 155 -2.01 -11.15 -10.16
CA ILE A 155 -1.12 -9.99 -10.29
C ILE A 155 0.33 -10.42 -10.13
N PHE A 156 0.62 -11.23 -9.10
CA PHE A 156 1.98 -11.63 -8.79
C PHE A 156 2.64 -12.37 -9.96
N SER A 157 1.92 -13.31 -10.58
CA SER A 157 2.40 -14.01 -11.79
C SER A 157 2.66 -13.06 -12.95
N GLY A 158 1.75 -12.12 -13.21
CA GLY A 158 1.94 -11.12 -14.27
C GLY A 158 3.13 -10.19 -14.05
N VAL A 159 3.48 -9.87 -12.80
CA VAL A 159 4.67 -9.07 -12.48
C VAL A 159 5.94 -9.90 -12.53
N GLU A 160 5.91 -11.17 -12.14
CA GLU A 160 7.08 -12.04 -12.23
C GLU A 160 7.59 -12.16 -13.67
N ASP A 161 6.67 -12.34 -14.63
CA ASP A 161 6.99 -12.42 -16.06
C ASP A 161 7.60 -11.11 -16.61
N ASN A 162 7.10 -9.95 -16.14
CA ASN A 162 7.54 -8.64 -16.61
C ASN A 162 8.66 -8.01 -15.75
N GLY A 163 8.96 -8.58 -14.59
CA GLY A 163 9.82 -7.98 -13.58
C GLY A 163 11.26 -7.81 -14.04
N SER A 164 11.73 -8.71 -14.90
CA SER A 164 13.05 -8.63 -15.52
C SER A 164 13.19 -7.37 -16.40
N LYS A 165 12.19 -7.09 -17.23
CA LYS A 165 12.17 -5.91 -18.12
C LYS A 165 12.19 -4.61 -17.31
N ILE A 166 11.26 -4.48 -16.35
CA ILE A 166 11.12 -3.28 -15.51
C ILE A 166 12.39 -3.04 -14.67
N PHE A 167 13.04 -4.10 -14.20
CA PHE A 167 14.29 -3.98 -13.48
C PHE A 167 15.40 -3.36 -14.35
N TRP A 168 15.58 -3.86 -15.57
CA TRP A 168 16.64 -3.38 -16.45
C TRP A 168 16.40 -1.93 -16.88
N GLU A 169 15.15 -1.55 -17.13
CA GLU A 169 14.77 -0.16 -17.47
C GLU A 169 15.12 0.80 -16.33
N ASN A 170 14.76 0.47 -15.08
CA ASN A 170 15.10 1.30 -13.92
C ASN A 170 16.61 1.41 -13.68
N ARG A 171 17.36 0.32 -13.87
CA ARG A 171 18.81 0.33 -13.64
C ARG A 171 19.53 1.17 -14.69
N VAL A 172 19.08 1.16 -15.94
CA VAL A 172 19.62 2.02 -17.00
C VAL A 172 19.40 3.50 -16.67
N ALA A 173 18.21 3.87 -16.19
CA ALA A 173 17.93 5.25 -15.76
C ALA A 173 18.90 5.72 -14.66
N ILE A 174 19.11 4.91 -13.61
CA ILE A 174 20.05 5.24 -12.53
C ILE A 174 21.48 5.38 -13.04
N VAL A 175 21.93 4.49 -13.93
CA VAL A 175 23.28 4.57 -14.51
C VAL A 175 23.43 5.84 -15.35
N LEU A 176 22.39 6.28 -16.06
CA LEU A 176 22.40 7.51 -16.84
C LEU A 176 22.43 8.75 -15.93
N GLU A 177 21.61 8.79 -14.88
CA GLU A 177 21.62 9.88 -13.89
C GLU A 177 22.97 9.97 -13.17
N ALA A 178 23.53 8.84 -12.74
CA ALA A 178 24.85 8.80 -12.11
C ALA A 178 25.94 9.32 -13.05
N ARG A 179 25.85 9.00 -14.35
CA ARG A 179 26.78 9.55 -15.37
C ARG A 179 26.61 11.05 -15.56
N LEU A 180 25.38 11.57 -15.57
CA LEU A 180 25.12 13.00 -15.66
C LEU A 180 25.68 13.76 -14.45
N ILE A 181 25.43 13.26 -13.25
CA ILE A 181 25.97 13.83 -12.00
C ILE A 181 27.49 13.78 -12.02
N MET A 182 28.08 12.65 -12.40
CA MET A 182 29.54 12.49 -12.48
C MET A 182 30.16 13.42 -13.52
N TRP A 183 29.48 13.66 -14.65
CA TRP A 183 29.91 14.62 -15.65
C TRP A 183 29.88 16.06 -15.14
N GLU A 184 28.85 16.43 -14.39
CA GLU A 184 28.77 17.77 -13.78
C GLU A 184 29.81 17.93 -12.65
N LEU A 185 29.97 16.91 -11.79
CA LEU A 185 31.00 16.88 -10.75
C LEU A 185 32.40 17.03 -11.35
N ARG A 186 32.65 16.43 -12.52
CA ARG A 186 33.93 16.51 -13.22
C ARG A 186 34.30 17.95 -13.59
N LYS A 187 33.34 18.85 -13.81
CA LYS A 187 33.61 20.27 -14.07
C LYS A 187 34.07 21.01 -12.81
N LEU A 188 33.59 20.58 -11.65
CA LEU A 188 33.87 21.22 -10.36
C LEU A 188 35.15 20.65 -9.70
N LEU A 189 35.58 19.45 -10.09
CA LEU A 189 36.70 18.75 -9.48
C LEU A 189 38.07 19.22 -10.02
N PRO A 190 39.05 19.52 -9.15
CA PRO A 190 40.40 19.90 -9.55
C PRO A 190 41.15 18.75 -10.25
N GLN A 191 42.02 19.09 -11.20
CA GLN A 191 42.76 18.15 -12.08
C GLN A 191 43.51 17.03 -11.35
N SER A 192 43.89 17.22 -10.08
CA SER A 192 44.56 16.19 -9.27
C SER A 192 43.65 14.98 -8.99
N THR A 193 42.36 15.19 -8.75
CA THR A 193 41.37 14.13 -8.46
C THR A 193 40.93 13.35 -9.70
N LEU A 194 41.02 13.99 -10.87
CA LEU A 194 40.72 13.41 -12.18
C LEU A 194 41.62 12.22 -12.53
N LYS A 195 42.85 12.16 -11.99
CA LYS A 195 43.74 10.99 -12.19
C LYS A 195 43.16 9.71 -11.59
N CYS A 196 42.53 9.78 -10.40
CA CYS A 196 41.88 8.62 -9.78
C CYS A 196 40.65 8.16 -10.56
N LEU A 197 39.88 9.10 -11.11
CA LEU A 197 38.66 8.79 -11.86
C LEU A 197 38.95 8.15 -13.22
N SER A 198 40.03 8.56 -13.90
CA SER A 198 40.46 7.94 -15.17
C SER A 198 40.92 6.48 -15.02
N PHE A 199 41.31 6.07 -13.82
CA PHE A 199 41.61 4.66 -13.54
C PHE A 199 40.34 3.80 -13.51
N ALA A 200 39.24 4.31 -12.96
CA ALA A 200 37.94 3.61 -12.97
C ALA A 200 37.38 3.43 -14.39
N ASP A 201 37.57 4.43 -15.27
CA ASP A 201 37.15 4.38 -16.68
C ASP A 201 37.91 3.29 -17.48
N LYS A 202 39.20 3.09 -17.17
CA LYS A 202 39.99 1.97 -17.72
C LYS A 202 39.49 0.60 -17.26
N TRP A 203 39.00 0.50 -16.02
CA TRP A 203 38.43 -0.74 -15.47
C TRP A 203 37.11 -1.12 -16.16
N ASP A 204 36.28 -0.15 -16.52
CA ASP A 204 35.01 -0.40 -17.22
C ASP A 204 35.25 -0.98 -18.63
N LYS A 205 36.26 -0.45 -19.34
CA LYS A 205 36.66 -0.91 -20.66
C LYS A 205 37.20 -2.35 -20.68
N GLN A 206 37.79 -2.82 -19.58
CA GLN A 206 38.37 -4.16 -19.48
C GLN A 206 37.35 -5.26 -19.15
N ARG A 207 36.22 -4.94 -18.50
CA ARG A 207 35.23 -5.96 -18.08
C ARG A 207 34.21 -6.35 -19.15
N GLY A 208 34.31 -5.85 -20.38
CA GLY A 208 33.45 -6.30 -21.47
C GLY A 208 31.95 -6.15 -21.16
N PHE A 209 31.58 -5.05 -20.49
CA PHE A 209 30.20 -4.75 -20.07
C PHE A 209 29.20 -4.79 -21.26
N SER A 210 29.69 -4.57 -22.48
CA SER A 210 28.91 -4.70 -23.72
C SER A 210 28.40 -6.12 -24.01
N ARG A 211 28.94 -7.17 -23.36
CA ARG A 211 28.41 -8.54 -23.48
C ARG A 211 27.29 -8.86 -22.49
N LEU A 212 27.21 -8.15 -21.35
CA LEU A 212 26.20 -8.37 -20.30
C LEU A 212 24.86 -7.66 -20.57
N MET A 213 24.83 -6.69 -21.48
CA MET A 213 23.61 -6.02 -21.93
C MET A 213 23.04 -6.64 -23.23
N ARG A 214 23.58 -7.78 -23.69
CA ARG A 214 22.94 -8.51 -24.78
C ARG A 214 21.87 -9.38 -24.13
N PRO A 215 20.56 -9.04 -24.24
CA PRO A 215 19.52 -9.93 -23.74
C PRO A 215 19.74 -11.28 -24.41
N GLU A 216 19.87 -12.34 -23.63
CA GLU A 216 19.86 -13.68 -24.18
C GLU A 216 18.49 -13.88 -24.82
N THR A 217 18.47 -13.77 -26.15
CA THR A 217 17.29 -14.08 -26.95
C THR A 217 17.06 -15.57 -26.83
N HIS A 218 16.28 -15.98 -25.84
CA HIS A 218 15.74 -17.34 -25.77
C HIS A 218 14.86 -17.53 -27.02
N PRO A 219 15.22 -18.42 -27.95
CA PRO A 219 14.54 -18.51 -29.24
C PRO A 219 13.33 -19.42 -29.12
N GLN A 220 12.33 -19.08 -28.30
CA GLN A 220 10.98 -19.63 -28.38
C GLN A 220 9.96 -18.62 -27.87
N ALA A 221 9.52 -17.70 -28.75
CA ALA A 221 8.32 -16.91 -28.54
C ALA A 221 7.40 -17.07 -29.75
N HIS A 222 6.27 -17.72 -29.48
CA HIS A 222 5.07 -17.76 -30.30
C HIS A 222 4.71 -16.35 -30.81
N LYS A 223 4.29 -16.26 -32.08
CA LYS A 223 3.61 -15.09 -32.63
C LYS A 223 2.33 -14.83 -31.83
N HIS A 224 2.35 -13.88 -30.90
CA HIS A 224 1.12 -13.26 -30.41
C HIS A 224 1.34 -11.74 -30.26
N ASP A 225 0.44 -11.01 -30.91
CA ASP A 225 0.14 -9.57 -30.86
C ASP A 225 1.22 -8.57 -30.40
N LYS A 226 1.91 -8.00 -31.38
CA LYS A 226 2.72 -6.77 -31.25
C LYS A 226 1.93 -5.50 -30.92
N ASN A 227 0.59 -5.55 -30.89
CA ASN A 227 -0.24 -4.35 -30.69
C ASN A 227 -0.48 -4.01 -29.21
N ILE A 228 -0.04 -4.86 -28.28
CA ILE A 228 -0.30 -4.72 -26.85
C ILE A 228 0.84 -4.01 -26.12
N ASP A 229 2.09 -4.14 -26.59
CA ASP A 229 3.28 -3.63 -25.88
C ASP A 229 3.41 -2.10 -25.88
N ASP A 230 2.99 -1.41 -26.94
CA ASP A 230 3.07 0.06 -27.01
C ASP A 230 2.06 0.75 -26.07
N SER A 231 0.92 0.10 -25.80
CA SER A 231 -0.06 0.57 -24.81
C SER A 231 0.45 0.48 -23.37
N TYR A 232 1.30 -0.49 -23.03
CA TYR A 232 1.80 -0.67 -21.66
C TYR A 232 2.88 0.34 -21.27
N ILE A 233 3.76 0.72 -22.21
CA ILE A 233 4.82 1.72 -21.95
C ILE A 233 4.21 3.12 -21.77
N GLN A 234 3.21 3.46 -22.58
CA GLN A 234 2.48 4.72 -22.40
C GLN A 234 1.60 4.71 -21.13
N LEU A 235 1.15 3.54 -20.67
CA LEU A 235 0.47 3.41 -19.39
C LEU A 235 1.42 3.56 -18.21
N SER A 236 2.63 2.99 -18.25
CA SER A 236 3.56 3.03 -17.11
C SER A 236 4.06 4.45 -16.81
N ASP A 237 4.36 5.24 -17.84
CA ASP A 237 4.85 6.61 -17.65
C ASP A 237 3.75 7.54 -17.15
N ASN A 238 2.54 7.40 -17.69
CA ASN A 238 1.36 8.09 -17.17
C ASN A 238 1.00 7.62 -15.77
N PHE A 239 1.21 6.34 -15.45
CA PHE A 239 0.91 5.75 -14.15
C PHE A 239 1.91 6.16 -13.07
N ILE A 240 3.21 6.24 -13.36
CA ILE A 240 4.21 6.74 -12.40
C ILE A 240 3.93 8.22 -12.09
N LEU A 241 3.66 9.03 -13.10
CA LEU A 241 3.32 10.44 -12.94
C LEU A 241 1.97 10.65 -12.23
N TRP A 242 1.00 9.78 -12.50
CA TRP A 242 -0.30 9.76 -11.84
C TRP A 242 -0.21 9.24 -10.41
N PHE A 243 0.60 8.22 -10.13
CA PHE A 243 0.80 7.64 -8.82
C PHE A 243 1.55 8.62 -7.91
N ASP A 244 2.57 9.33 -8.40
CA ASP A 244 3.24 10.40 -7.65
C ASP A 244 2.26 11.52 -7.31
N LYS A 245 1.45 11.99 -8.27
CA LYS A 245 0.40 12.99 -8.01
C LYS A 245 -0.69 12.49 -7.06
N ARG A 246 -1.15 11.25 -7.21
CA ARG A 246 -2.33 10.70 -6.52
C ARG A 246 -1.98 10.11 -5.16
N THR A 247 -0.78 9.58 -4.94
CA THR A 247 -0.28 9.28 -3.59
C THR A 247 -0.06 10.55 -2.80
N THR A 248 0.44 11.62 -3.41
CA THR A 248 0.50 12.95 -2.78
C THR A 248 -0.91 13.47 -2.46
N LEU A 249 -1.89 13.24 -3.32
CA LEU A 249 -3.30 13.61 -3.11
C LEU A 249 -4.00 12.74 -2.07
N LEU A 250 -3.72 11.43 -2.04
CA LEU A 250 -4.24 10.48 -1.07
C LEU A 250 -3.60 10.70 0.30
N LEU A 251 -2.31 11.02 0.38
CA LEU A 251 -1.70 11.50 1.62
C LEU A 251 -2.37 12.79 2.10
N ARG A 252 -2.71 13.72 1.19
CA ARG A 252 -3.43 14.95 1.53
C ARG A 252 -4.91 14.73 1.89
N LEU A 253 -5.51 13.61 1.50
CA LEU A 253 -6.90 13.24 1.83
C LEU A 253 -6.98 12.37 3.08
N LEU A 254 -5.98 11.53 3.33
CA LEU A 254 -5.85 10.69 4.53
C LEU A 254 -5.29 11.47 5.72
N VAL A 255 -4.57 12.56 5.49
CA VAL A 255 -4.27 13.56 6.53
C VAL A 255 -5.44 14.54 6.56
N PRO A 256 -6.38 14.45 7.52
CA PRO A 256 -7.50 15.37 7.57
C PRO A 256 -7.00 16.82 7.69
N PRO A 257 -7.65 17.80 7.03
CA PRO A 257 -7.25 19.21 7.04
C PRO A 257 -7.33 19.89 8.42
N VAL A 258 -7.68 19.15 9.47
CA VAL A 258 -7.77 19.64 10.86
C VAL A 258 -6.38 19.97 11.44
N LEU A 259 -5.28 19.47 10.85
CA LEU A 259 -3.91 19.67 11.33
C LEU A 259 -3.15 20.89 10.75
N VAL A 260 -3.79 21.74 9.93
CA VAL A 260 -3.14 22.92 9.32
C VAL A 260 -3.63 24.24 9.93
N LEU A 261 -4.59 24.21 10.86
CA LEU A 261 -5.19 25.41 11.47
C LEU A 261 -5.15 25.45 13.01
N TRP A 262 -4.32 24.61 13.63
CA TRP A 262 -3.93 24.70 15.03
C TRP A 262 -2.42 24.53 15.14
#